data_AF-A0A7Y2X4A2-F1
#
_entry.id   AF-A0A7Y2X4A2-F1
#
_cell.length_a   1.000
_cell.length_b   1.000
_cell.length_c   1.000
_cell.angle_alpha   90.00
_cell.angle_beta   90.00
_cell.angle_gamma   90.00
#
_symmetry.space_group_name_H-M   'P 1'
#
loop_
_entity.id
_entity.type
_entity.pdbx_description
1 polymer ?
#
loop_
_entity_poly.entity_id
_entity_poly.type
_entity_poly.pdbx_seq_one_letter_code
_entity_poly.pdbx_strand_id
1 'polypeptide(L)'
;VQQYLVNEVQEVYRLQGVKINDKHFEVVVRQMMRKVRIEDSGDTHFLENQLVHKDEFIRENDEIFGMKVVEDAGDSENLKPGQIISARELRDENSILKREDKNVVTGRDAVAATATPILQGITRASLQTKSFISAASFQETTKVLNEAAVSGKVDTLEGLKENVIVGHKIPAGTGMRDYEDIIVGSKEEYDEIMARKEELKF
;
A
#
# COMPACT_ATOMS: atom_id res chain seq x y z
N VAL A 1 -1.53 22.57 -6.74
CA VAL A 1 -1.71 21.82 -8.02
C VAL A 1 -3.08 21.14 -8.11
N GLN A 2 -3.47 20.29 -7.16
CA GLN A 2 -4.77 19.59 -7.22
C GLN A 2 -5.96 20.55 -7.38
N GLN A 3 -6.05 21.60 -6.56
CA GLN A 3 -7.14 22.57 -6.62
C GLN A 3 -7.17 23.37 -7.93
N TYR A 4 -6.00 23.62 -8.53
CA TYR A 4 -5.92 24.26 -9.84
C TYR A 4 -6.55 23.38 -10.93
N LEU A 5 -6.20 22.10 -10.99
CA LEU A 5 -6.77 21.16 -11.98
C LEU A 5 -8.29 21.03 -11.86
N VAL A 6 -8.80 20.97 -10.63
CA VAL A 6 -10.25 20.88 -10.39
C VAL A 6 -10.95 22.14 -10.88
N ASN A 7 -10.43 23.32 -10.54
CA ASN A 7 -11.03 24.60 -10.94
C ASN A 7 -11.04 24.78 -12.46
N GLU A 8 -9.91 24.51 -13.13
CA GLU A 8 -9.78 24.63 -14.59
C GLU A 8 -10.77 23.73 -15.34
N VAL A 9 -10.86 22.45 -14.94
CA VAL A 9 -11.81 21.53 -15.56
C VAL A 9 -13.24 21.97 -15.27
N GLN A 10 -13.53 22.38 -14.04
CA GLN A 10 -14.87 22.78 -13.66
C GLN A 10 -15.35 24.05 -14.37
N GLU A 11 -14.46 25.01 -14.63
CA GLU A 11 -14.80 26.24 -15.35
C GLU A 11 -15.36 25.95 -16.75
N VAL A 12 -14.75 25.00 -17.48
CA VAL A 12 -15.24 24.55 -18.79
C VAL A 12 -16.65 23.98 -18.71
N TYR A 13 -16.94 23.13 -17.71
CA TYR A 13 -18.28 22.56 -17.53
C TYR A 13 -19.30 23.61 -17.09
N ARG A 14 -18.90 24.58 -16.25
CA ARG A 14 -19.75 25.71 -15.86
C ARG A 14 -20.10 26.59 -17.05
N LEU A 15 -19.14 26.85 -17.95
CA LEU A 15 -19.37 27.61 -19.19
C LEU A 15 -20.37 26.90 -20.11
N GLN A 16 -20.41 25.57 -20.10
CA GLN A 16 -21.38 24.77 -20.85
C GLN A 16 -22.72 24.60 -20.11
N GLY A 17 -22.89 25.22 -18.93
CA GLY A 17 -24.11 25.12 -18.12
C GLY A 17 -24.31 23.77 -17.43
N VAL A 18 -23.28 22.92 -17.39
CA VAL A 18 -23.35 21.58 -16.79
C VAL A 18 -22.90 21.64 -15.33
N LYS A 19 -23.77 21.23 -14.40
CA LYS A 19 -23.46 21.16 -12.97
C LYS A 19 -22.91 19.78 -12.61
N ILE A 20 -21.62 19.70 -12.30
CA ILE A 20 -20.94 18.49 -11.81
C ILE A 20 -20.32 18.80 -10.45
N ASN A 21 -20.46 17.88 -9.49
CA ASN A 21 -19.85 18.02 -8.17
C ASN A 21 -18.33 17.82 -8.24
N ASP A 22 -17.58 18.69 -7.55
CA ASP A 22 -16.11 18.71 -7.52
C ASP A 22 -15.51 17.37 -7.11
N LYS A 23 -16.20 16.61 -6.25
CA LYS A 23 -15.79 15.27 -5.80
C LYS A 23 -15.47 14.34 -6.97
N HIS A 24 -16.18 14.44 -8.09
CA HIS A 24 -15.91 13.60 -9.26
C HIS A 24 -14.55 13.92 -9.87
N PHE A 25 -14.21 15.20 -10.01
CA PHE A 25 -12.92 15.63 -10.54
C PHE A 25 -11.80 15.34 -9.54
N GLU A 26 -12.04 15.53 -8.25
CA GLU A 26 -11.07 15.19 -7.20
C GLU A 26 -10.70 13.71 -7.23
N VAL A 27 -11.67 12.81 -7.43
CA VAL A 27 -11.40 11.37 -7.55
C VAL A 27 -10.53 11.08 -8.77
N VAL A 28 -10.77 11.74 -9.91
CA VAL A 28 -9.94 11.57 -11.12
C VAL A 28 -8.54 12.14 -10.93
N VAL A 29 -8.40 13.36 -10.39
CA VAL A 29 -7.11 13.97 -10.11
C VAL A 29 -6.32 13.15 -9.08
N ARG A 30 -7.00 12.56 -8.09
CA ARG A 30 -6.39 11.60 -7.16
C ARG A 30 -5.80 10.40 -7.89
N GLN A 31 -6.46 9.87 -8.93
CA GLN A 31 -5.90 8.80 -9.76
C GLN A 31 -4.66 9.26 -10.54
N MET A 32 -4.65 10.48 -11.04
CA MET A 32 -3.51 11.08 -11.76
C MET A 32 -2.28 11.30 -10.86
N MET A 33 -2.45 11.42 -9.54
CA MET A 33 -1.39 11.66 -8.55
C MET A 33 -1.02 10.41 -7.72
N ARG A 34 -1.29 9.20 -8.22
CA ARG A 34 -1.04 7.94 -7.48
C ARG A 34 0.43 7.51 -7.42
N LYS A 35 1.30 8.15 -8.19
CA LYS A 35 2.72 7.80 -8.27
C LYS A 35 3.58 8.89 -7.64
N VAL A 36 4.65 8.45 -7.01
CA VAL A 36 5.73 9.32 -6.51
C VAL A 36 7.03 8.91 -7.18
N ARG A 37 7.93 9.87 -7.38
CA ARG A 37 9.31 9.62 -7.81
C ARG A 37 10.20 9.67 -6.58
N ILE A 38 10.97 8.62 -6.36
CA ILE A 38 11.94 8.57 -5.27
C ILE A 38 13.07 9.56 -5.57
N GLU A 39 13.40 10.41 -4.62
CA GLU A 39 14.53 11.36 -4.68
C GLU A 39 15.74 10.76 -3.99
N ASP A 40 15.57 10.30 -2.75
CA ASP A 40 16.58 9.57 -1.97
C ASP A 40 15.93 8.29 -1.43
N SER A 41 16.62 7.16 -1.59
CA SER A 41 16.17 5.86 -1.09
C SER A 41 16.31 5.71 0.43
N GLY A 42 17.18 6.50 1.07
CA GLY A 42 17.53 6.28 2.47
C GLY A 42 18.00 4.85 2.71
N ASP A 43 17.47 4.21 3.76
CA ASP A 43 17.72 2.80 4.10
C ASP A 43 16.60 1.86 3.61
N THR A 44 15.71 2.33 2.73
CA THR A 44 14.66 1.51 2.11
C THR A 44 15.20 0.70 0.92
N HIS A 45 14.39 -0.21 0.40
CA HIS A 45 14.74 -0.99 -0.80
C HIS A 45 14.53 -0.23 -2.14
N PHE A 46 14.10 1.04 -2.10
CA PHE A 46 13.82 1.80 -3.31
C PHE A 46 15.08 2.20 -4.08
N LEU A 47 14.92 2.49 -5.36
CA LEU A 47 15.96 3.08 -6.21
C LEU A 47 15.66 4.55 -6.48
N GLU A 48 16.71 5.38 -6.51
CA GLU A 48 16.58 6.78 -6.90
C GLU A 48 15.93 6.92 -8.29
N ASN A 49 15.08 7.93 -8.46
CA ASN A 49 14.28 8.21 -9.65
C ASN A 49 13.25 7.14 -10.02
N GLN A 50 13.10 6.07 -9.24
CA GLN A 50 12.07 5.06 -9.46
C GLN A 50 10.66 5.65 -9.26
N LEU A 51 9.72 5.23 -10.12
CA LEU A 51 8.31 5.59 -9.99
C LEU A 51 7.55 4.49 -9.24
N VAL A 52 7.23 4.74 -7.98
CA VAL A 52 6.53 3.81 -7.11
C VAL A 52 5.12 4.28 -6.81
N HIS A 53 4.25 3.35 -6.40
CA HIS A 53 2.92 3.70 -5.94
C HIS A 53 3.00 4.46 -4.62
N LYS A 54 2.20 5.52 -4.47
CA LYS A 54 2.20 6.35 -3.25
C LYS A 54 1.86 5.54 -2.00
N ASP A 55 0.94 4.59 -2.11
CA ASP A 55 0.56 3.69 -1.01
C ASP A 55 1.71 2.75 -0.59
N GLU A 56 2.48 2.25 -1.56
CA GLU A 56 3.65 1.41 -1.31
C GLU A 56 4.79 2.20 -0.67
N PHE A 57 5.05 3.41 -1.17
CA PHE A 57 6.02 4.34 -0.58
C PHE A 57 5.70 4.67 0.89
N ILE A 58 4.44 4.99 1.18
CA ILE A 58 4.02 5.32 2.55
C ILE A 58 4.20 4.11 3.46
N ARG A 59 3.75 2.93 3.03
CA ARG A 59 3.87 1.69 3.81
C ARG A 59 5.33 1.36 4.15
N GLU A 60 6.21 1.41 3.15
CA GLU A 60 7.64 1.11 3.36
C GLU A 60 8.28 2.10 4.34
N ASN A 61 7.97 3.39 4.20
CA ASN A 61 8.49 4.40 5.11
C ASN A 61 7.96 4.23 6.54
N ASP A 62 6.69 3.82 6.70
CA ASP A 62 6.10 3.51 7.99
C ASP A 62 6.75 2.28 8.64
N GLU A 63 7.15 1.27 7.85
CA GLU A 63 7.86 0.08 8.34
C GLU A 63 9.30 0.37 8.79
N ILE A 64 9.99 1.27 8.10
CA ILE A 64 11.36 1.69 8.45
C ILE A 64 11.38 2.69 9.62
N PHE A 65 10.24 3.34 9.89
CA PHE A 65 10.16 4.33 10.96
C PHE A 65 10.42 3.70 12.35
N GLY A 66 11.46 4.18 13.02
CA GLY A 66 11.85 3.72 14.35
C GLY A 66 12.75 2.47 14.36
N MET A 67 13.15 1.98 13.18
CA MET A 67 14.18 0.96 13.03
C MET A 67 15.59 1.56 13.20
N LYS A 68 16.56 0.70 13.50
CA LYS A 68 17.97 1.02 13.68
C LYS A 68 18.81 0.23 12.70
N VAL A 69 19.80 0.88 12.09
CA VAL A 69 20.78 0.23 11.22
C VAL A 69 22.03 -0.07 12.04
N VAL A 70 22.45 -1.33 12.09
CA VAL A 70 23.68 -1.75 12.77
C VAL A 70 24.88 -1.21 12.01
N GLU A 71 25.71 -0.40 12.66
CA GLU A 71 26.97 0.11 12.08
C GLU A 71 28.13 -0.82 12.45
N ASP A 72 28.22 -1.18 13.73
CA ASP A 72 29.22 -2.10 14.24
C ASP A 72 28.55 -3.15 15.13
N ALA A 73 28.81 -4.42 14.81
CA ALA A 73 28.28 -5.57 15.53
C ALA A 73 29.06 -5.89 16.81
N GLY A 74 30.24 -5.30 17.02
CA GLY A 74 31.10 -5.62 18.16
C GLY A 74 31.40 -7.12 18.20
N ASP A 75 31.08 -7.77 19.33
CA ASP A 75 31.25 -9.22 19.53
C ASP A 75 29.93 -10.01 19.46
N SER A 76 28.86 -9.43 18.88
CA SER A 76 27.61 -10.16 18.64
C SER A 76 27.79 -11.21 17.55
N GLU A 77 27.36 -12.44 17.82
CA GLU A 77 27.29 -13.50 16.81
C GLU A 77 25.98 -13.45 16.00
N ASN A 78 24.97 -12.77 16.53
CA ASN A 78 23.62 -12.72 15.96
C ASN A 78 23.44 -11.56 14.97
N LEU A 79 24.03 -10.39 15.28
CA LEU A 79 23.88 -9.18 14.50
C LEU A 79 25.07 -8.96 13.57
N LYS A 80 24.79 -8.43 12.38
CA LYS A 80 25.81 -8.08 11.38
C LYS A 80 25.71 -6.61 10.99
N PRO A 81 26.84 -5.95 10.66
CA PRO A 81 26.82 -4.61 10.10
C PRO A 81 25.92 -4.51 8.87
N GLY A 82 25.13 -3.44 8.79
CA GLY A 82 24.15 -3.18 7.73
C GLY A 82 22.77 -3.79 7.95
N GLN A 83 22.54 -4.56 9.02
CA GLN A 83 21.21 -5.08 9.31
C GLN A 83 20.29 -3.99 9.89
N ILE A 84 19.04 -3.99 9.44
CA ILE A 84 17.98 -3.14 9.98
C ILE A 84 17.22 -3.95 11.02
N ILE A 85 17.22 -3.47 12.26
CA ILE A 85 16.60 -4.13 13.41
C ILE A 85 15.75 -3.15 14.20
N SER A 86 14.82 -3.67 15.00
CA SER A 86 14.05 -2.83 15.89
C SER A 86 14.91 -2.30 17.04
N ALA A 87 14.54 -1.13 17.58
CA ALA A 87 15.15 -0.60 18.79
C ALA A 87 14.97 -1.52 20.02
N ARG A 88 14.05 -2.48 19.96
CA ARG A 88 13.89 -3.51 20.99
C ARG A 88 14.97 -4.58 20.86
N GLU A 89 15.13 -5.18 19.69
CA GLU A 89 16.12 -6.23 19.43
C GLU A 89 17.54 -5.74 19.74
N LEU A 90 17.89 -4.52 19.32
CA LEU A 90 19.19 -3.93 19.63
C LEU A 90 19.44 -3.82 21.15
N ARG A 91 18.41 -3.49 21.94
CA ARG A 91 18.52 -3.39 23.41
C ARG A 91 18.63 -4.75 24.07
N ASP A 92 17.89 -5.73 23.57
CA ASP A 92 17.88 -7.09 24.11
C ASP A 92 19.26 -7.75 23.88
N GLU A 93 19.82 -7.64 22.68
CA GLU A 93 21.16 -8.14 22.35
C GLU A 93 22.25 -7.42 23.16
N ASN A 94 22.20 -6.08 23.23
CA ASN A 94 23.16 -5.31 24.03
C ASN A 94 23.09 -5.61 25.53
N SER A 95 21.94 -6.07 26.04
CA SER A 95 21.79 -6.49 27.42
C SER A 95 22.44 -7.85 27.70
N ILE A 96 22.58 -8.70 26.69
CA ILE A 96 23.28 -9.99 26.78
C ILE A 96 24.78 -9.75 26.71
N LEU A 97 25.26 -8.98 25.71
CA LEU A 97 26.68 -8.67 25.55
C LEU A 97 27.29 -7.99 26.77
N LYS A 98 26.55 -7.07 27.41
CA LYS A 98 26.98 -6.43 28.66
C LYS A 98 27.08 -7.39 29.85
N ARG A 99 26.33 -8.50 29.88
CA ARG A 99 26.45 -9.52 30.94
C ARG A 99 27.65 -10.43 30.73
N GLU A 100 28.10 -10.56 29.49
CA GLU A 100 29.24 -11.38 29.11
C GLU A 100 30.54 -10.57 29.00
N ASP A 101 30.55 -9.31 29.43
CA ASP A 101 31.68 -8.36 29.31
C ASP A 101 32.24 -8.22 27.88
N LYS A 102 31.35 -8.34 26.88
CA LYS A 102 31.64 -8.23 25.44
C LYS A 102 31.37 -6.83 24.90
N ASN A 103 31.96 -6.50 23.74
CA ASN A 103 31.71 -5.23 23.06
C ASN A 103 30.27 -5.17 22.54
N VAL A 104 29.60 -4.04 22.83
CA VAL A 104 28.20 -3.81 22.48
C VAL A 104 28.04 -3.42 21.01
N VAL A 105 26.87 -3.74 20.47
CA VAL A 105 26.45 -3.38 19.10
C VAL A 105 26.06 -1.91 19.08
N THR A 106 26.58 -1.18 18.10
CA THR A 106 26.22 0.23 17.85
C THR A 106 25.44 0.35 16.55
N GLY A 107 24.47 1.27 16.52
CA GLY A 107 23.64 1.49 15.36
C GLY A 107 23.01 2.88 15.34
N ARG A 108 22.81 3.38 14.13
CA ARG A 108 22.16 4.68 13.88
C ARG A 108 20.67 4.50 13.61
N ASP A 109 19.92 5.60 13.64
CA ASP A 109 18.53 5.61 13.18
C ASP A 109 18.45 5.32 11.67
N ALA A 110 17.47 4.50 11.29
CA ALA A 110 17.15 4.26 9.90
C ALA A 110 16.52 5.50 9.27
N VAL A 111 16.94 5.84 8.06
CA VAL A 111 16.48 6.98 7.29
C VAL A 111 15.43 6.52 6.30
N ALA A 112 14.23 7.08 6.40
CA ALA A 112 13.14 6.80 5.46
C ALA A 112 13.42 7.44 4.08
N ALA A 113 12.83 6.87 3.03
CA ALA A 113 12.98 7.40 1.68
C ALA A 113 12.26 8.74 1.51
N THR A 114 12.80 9.60 0.66
CA THR A 114 12.16 10.86 0.25
C THR A 114 11.69 10.75 -1.19
N ALA A 115 10.54 11.39 -1.49
CA ALA A 115 9.94 11.30 -2.81
C ALA A 115 9.13 12.55 -3.15
N THR A 116 9.06 12.88 -4.44
CA THR A 116 8.19 13.92 -4.97
C THR A 116 6.97 13.36 -5.69
N PRO A 117 5.76 13.92 -5.47
CA PRO A 117 4.56 13.47 -6.15
C PRO A 117 4.62 13.81 -7.64
N ILE A 118 4.25 12.85 -8.48
CA ILE A 118 4.22 13.02 -9.94
C ILE A 118 2.77 13.06 -10.42
N LEU A 119 2.45 14.10 -11.19
CA LEU A 119 1.19 14.18 -11.92
C LEU A 119 1.32 13.45 -13.25
N GLN A 120 0.48 12.44 -13.47
CA GLN A 120 0.41 11.69 -14.72
C GLN A 120 -0.88 11.99 -15.47
N GLY A 121 -0.85 11.97 -16.81
CA GLY A 121 -2.07 11.96 -17.60
C GLY A 121 -2.91 10.70 -17.32
N ILE A 122 -4.24 10.80 -17.44
CA ILE A 122 -5.18 9.70 -17.11
C ILE A 122 -4.84 8.42 -17.88
N THR A 123 -4.46 8.52 -19.15
CA THR A 123 -4.04 7.38 -19.98
C THR A 123 -2.84 6.65 -19.39
N ARG A 124 -1.80 7.40 -19.00
CA ARG A 124 -0.58 6.81 -18.40
C ARG A 124 -0.86 6.25 -17.02
N ALA A 125 -1.64 6.94 -16.20
CA ALA A 125 -2.05 6.46 -14.88
C ALA A 125 -2.86 5.15 -14.97
N SER A 126 -3.67 4.98 -16.02
CA SER A 126 -4.47 3.77 -16.26
C SER A 126 -3.67 2.59 -16.80
N LEU A 127 -2.61 2.84 -17.58
CA LEU A 127 -1.70 1.80 -18.07
C LEU A 127 -0.75 1.28 -16.98
N GLN A 128 -0.43 2.11 -15.99
CA GLN A 128 0.49 1.79 -14.89
C GLN A 128 -0.22 1.31 -13.61
N THR A 129 -1.39 0.69 -13.75
CA THR A 129 -2.09 0.06 -12.61
C THR A 129 -1.34 -1.20 -12.14
N LYS A 130 -1.55 -1.60 -10.89
CA LYS A 130 -0.96 -2.84 -10.33
C LYS A 130 -1.45 -4.08 -11.07
N SER A 131 -2.75 -4.15 -11.36
CA SER A 131 -3.33 -5.20 -12.17
C SER A 131 -2.87 -5.08 -13.63
N PHE A 132 -2.21 -6.12 -14.13
CA PHE A 132 -1.87 -6.22 -15.53
C PHE A 132 -3.08 -6.65 -16.38
N ILE A 133 -4.05 -7.36 -15.81
CA ILE A 133 -5.30 -7.74 -16.50
C ILE A 133 -6.12 -6.48 -16.82
N SER A 134 -6.29 -5.60 -15.84
CA SER A 134 -6.96 -4.32 -16.03
C SER A 134 -6.20 -3.42 -17.00
N ALA A 135 -4.87 -3.32 -16.88
CA ALA A 135 -4.05 -2.53 -17.80
C ALA A 135 -4.13 -3.04 -19.25
N ALA A 136 -4.00 -4.36 -19.45
CA ALA A 136 -4.03 -4.99 -20.78
C ALA A 136 -5.39 -4.87 -21.47
N SER A 137 -6.48 -4.81 -20.70
CA SER A 137 -7.84 -4.58 -21.22
C SER A 137 -8.10 -3.13 -21.64
N PHE A 138 -7.25 -2.18 -21.24
CA PHE A 138 -7.40 -0.77 -21.60
C PHE A 138 -6.74 -0.47 -22.96
N GLN A 139 -5.41 -0.54 -23.03
CA GLN A 139 -4.60 -0.26 -24.23
C GLN A 139 -3.26 -1.01 -24.15
N GLU A 140 -2.47 -1.01 -25.23
CA GLU A 140 -1.11 -1.58 -25.30
C GLU A 140 -1.00 -3.06 -24.87
N THR A 141 -2.02 -3.87 -25.15
CA THR A 141 -2.18 -5.26 -24.64
C THR A 141 -0.92 -6.11 -24.79
N THR A 142 -0.28 -6.15 -25.96
CA THR A 142 0.93 -6.96 -26.20
C THR A 142 2.09 -6.55 -25.31
N LYS A 143 2.29 -5.25 -25.11
CA LYS A 143 3.38 -4.72 -24.30
C LYS A 143 3.15 -5.02 -22.81
N VAL A 144 1.94 -4.77 -22.33
CA VAL A 144 1.56 -5.04 -20.93
C VAL A 144 1.72 -6.52 -20.58
N LEU A 145 1.26 -7.42 -21.45
CA LEU A 145 1.37 -8.86 -21.23
C LEU A 145 2.82 -9.34 -21.29
N ASN A 146 3.64 -8.83 -22.21
CA ASN A 146 5.06 -9.17 -22.28
C ASN A 146 5.82 -8.74 -21.01
N GLU A 147 5.62 -7.50 -20.55
CA GLU A 147 6.25 -7.01 -19.31
C GLU A 147 5.80 -7.82 -18.10
N ALA A 148 4.52 -8.17 -18.01
CA ALA A 148 3.97 -9.00 -16.95
C ALA A 148 4.55 -10.41 -16.96
N ALA A 149 4.69 -11.03 -18.14
CA ALA A 149 5.25 -12.37 -18.30
C ALA A 149 6.74 -12.42 -17.93
N VAL A 150 7.54 -11.45 -18.41
CA VAL A 150 8.97 -11.35 -18.10
C VAL A 150 9.22 -11.13 -16.60
N SER A 151 8.36 -10.33 -15.97
CA SER A 151 8.47 -10.02 -14.53
C SER A 151 7.79 -11.06 -13.63
N GLY A 152 7.13 -12.08 -14.20
CA GLY A 152 6.37 -13.07 -13.43
C GLY A 152 5.25 -12.45 -12.57
N LYS A 153 4.58 -11.39 -13.04
CA LYS A 153 3.56 -10.68 -12.24
C LYS A 153 2.36 -11.58 -11.96
N VAL A 154 1.88 -11.52 -10.72
CA VAL A 154 0.64 -12.16 -10.28
C VAL A 154 -0.41 -11.07 -10.05
N ASP A 155 -1.62 -11.29 -10.57
CA ASP A 155 -2.75 -10.38 -10.36
C ASP A 155 -3.59 -10.84 -9.17
N THR A 156 -3.82 -9.97 -8.20
CA THR A 156 -4.55 -10.28 -6.97
C THR A 156 -6.07 -10.07 -7.08
N LEU A 157 -6.58 -9.63 -8.23
CA LEU A 157 -8.01 -9.41 -8.50
C LEU A 157 -8.68 -8.49 -7.45
N GLU A 158 -8.01 -7.42 -7.04
CA GLU A 158 -8.54 -6.44 -6.08
C GLU A 158 -9.48 -5.40 -6.72
N GLY A 159 -9.39 -5.23 -8.04
CA GLY A 159 -10.09 -4.23 -8.82
C GLY A 159 -11.38 -4.73 -9.46
N LEU A 160 -12.16 -3.79 -9.98
CA LEU A 160 -13.44 -4.09 -10.62
C LEU A 160 -13.24 -4.81 -11.96
N LYS A 161 -12.34 -4.30 -12.82
CA LYS A 161 -12.17 -4.81 -14.19
C LYS A 161 -11.64 -6.23 -14.22
N GLU A 162 -10.70 -6.56 -13.35
CA GLU A 162 -10.16 -7.92 -13.29
C GLU A 162 -11.25 -8.94 -12.98
N ASN A 163 -12.06 -8.66 -11.94
CA ASN A 163 -13.15 -9.55 -11.55
C ASN A 163 -14.23 -9.66 -12.62
N VAL A 164 -14.56 -8.57 -13.33
CA VAL A 164 -15.48 -8.63 -14.47
C VAL A 164 -14.94 -9.52 -15.60
N ILE A 165 -13.64 -9.40 -15.92
CA ILE A 165 -13.02 -10.19 -17.00
C ILE A 165 -12.96 -11.67 -16.65
N VAL A 166 -12.64 -12.00 -15.39
CA VAL A 166 -12.56 -13.38 -14.90
C VAL A 166 -13.95 -14.00 -14.67
N GLY A 167 -14.98 -13.18 -14.46
CA GLY A 167 -16.33 -13.64 -14.15
C GLY A 167 -16.60 -13.83 -12.65
N HIS A 168 -15.81 -13.20 -11.79
CA HIS A 168 -16.01 -13.17 -10.34
C HIS A 168 -16.97 -12.05 -9.92
N LYS A 169 -17.50 -12.15 -8.70
CA LYS A 169 -18.27 -11.06 -8.08
C LYS A 169 -17.36 -9.85 -7.92
N ILE A 170 -17.81 -8.69 -8.38
CA ILE A 170 -17.02 -7.45 -8.29
C ILE A 170 -16.88 -7.00 -6.83
N PRO A 171 -15.72 -6.45 -6.41
CA PRO A 171 -15.46 -5.99 -5.05
C PRO A 171 -16.11 -4.62 -4.76
N ALA A 172 -17.38 -4.45 -5.09
CA ALA A 172 -18.16 -3.25 -4.82
C ALA A 172 -19.64 -3.57 -4.62
N GLY A 173 -20.35 -2.67 -3.92
CA GLY A 173 -21.76 -2.89 -3.57
C GLY A 173 -21.91 -4.14 -2.70
N THR A 174 -22.78 -5.06 -3.09
CA THR A 174 -23.00 -6.33 -2.37
C THR A 174 -21.82 -7.31 -2.44
N GLY A 175 -20.82 -7.04 -3.29
CA GLY A 175 -19.60 -7.84 -3.39
C GLY A 175 -18.42 -7.30 -2.59
N MET A 176 -18.63 -6.31 -1.71
CA MET A 176 -17.59 -5.96 -0.72
C MET A 176 -17.35 -7.14 0.22
N ARG A 177 -16.07 -7.42 0.51
CA ARG A 177 -15.63 -8.51 1.40
C ARG A 177 -16.25 -8.39 2.80
N ASP A 178 -16.43 -7.15 3.28
CA ASP A 178 -17.08 -6.85 4.56
C ASP A 178 -18.49 -7.43 4.69
N TYR A 179 -19.17 -7.69 3.57
CA TYR A 179 -20.52 -8.25 3.52
C TYR A 179 -20.56 -9.77 3.28
N GLU A 180 -19.44 -10.42 2.98
CA GLU A 180 -19.40 -11.85 2.65
C GLU A 180 -19.77 -12.73 3.85
N ASP A 181 -19.28 -12.37 5.03
CA ASP A 181 -19.46 -13.14 6.27
C ASP A 181 -20.55 -12.57 7.19
N ILE A 182 -21.35 -11.62 6.71
CA ILE A 182 -22.47 -11.08 7.51
C ILE A 182 -23.61 -12.10 7.53
N ILE A 183 -23.72 -12.80 8.65
CA ILE A 183 -24.83 -13.70 8.94
C ILE A 183 -25.93 -12.87 9.64
N VAL A 184 -27.12 -12.84 9.03
CA VAL A 184 -28.30 -12.20 9.61
C VAL A 184 -29.26 -13.28 10.09
N GLY A 185 -29.60 -13.27 11.37
CA GLY A 185 -30.56 -14.17 12.01
C GLY A 185 -31.69 -13.42 12.67
N SER A 186 -32.72 -14.14 13.13
CA SER A 186 -33.79 -13.53 13.92
C SER A 186 -33.28 -13.17 15.32
N LYS A 187 -33.85 -12.11 15.91
CA LYS A 187 -33.45 -11.68 17.26
C LYS A 187 -33.82 -12.73 18.32
N GLU A 188 -34.96 -13.39 18.14
CA GLU A 188 -35.45 -14.45 19.02
C GLU A 188 -34.48 -15.65 19.06
N GLU A 189 -34.02 -16.13 17.89
CA GLU A 189 -33.02 -17.20 17.82
C GLU A 189 -31.67 -16.78 18.43
N TYR A 190 -31.26 -15.51 18.27
CA TYR A 190 -30.04 -15.01 18.89
C TYR A 190 -30.12 -15.02 20.42
N ASP A 191 -31.23 -14.53 20.97
CA ASP A 191 -31.48 -14.47 22.40
C ASP A 191 -31.55 -15.90 23.00
N GLU A 192 -32.17 -16.85 22.30
CA GLU A 192 -32.18 -18.28 22.67
C GLU A 192 -30.79 -18.92 22.67
N ILE A 193 -29.99 -18.68 21.61
CA ILE A 193 -28.62 -19.21 21.50
C ILE A 193 -27.74 -18.63 22.62
N MET A 194 -27.90 -17.35 22.95
CA MET A 194 -27.14 -16.70 24.01
C MET A 194 -27.53 -17.21 25.41
N ALA A 195 -28.83 -17.36 25.68
CA ALA A 195 -29.32 -17.94 26.94
C ALA A 195 -28.78 -19.36 27.15
N ARG A 196 -28.84 -20.20 26.11
CA ARG A 196 -28.31 -21.58 26.16
C ARG A 196 -26.79 -21.63 26.34
N LYS A 197 -26.06 -20.65 25.81
CA LYS A 197 -24.60 -20.53 25.97
C LYS A 197 -24.19 -20.09 27.38
N GLU A 198 -25.02 -19.31 28.06
CA GLU A 198 -24.82 -18.97 29.48
C GLU A 198 -25.08 -20.18 30.38
N GLU A 199 -26.12 -20.96 30.10
CA GLU A 199 -26.41 -22.21 30.84
C GLU A 199 -25.29 -23.25 30.73
N LEU A 200 -24.62 -23.34 29.58
CA LEU A 200 -23.51 -24.28 29.34
C LEU A 200 -22.15 -23.83 29.90
N LYS A 201 -22.04 -22.60 30.42
CA LYS A 201 -20.80 -22.06 31.02
C LYS A 201 -20.66 -22.31 32.52
N PHE A 202 -21.63 -22.98 33.13
CA PHE A 202 -21.61 -23.40 34.54
C PHE A 202 -21.22 -24.86 34.71
#